data_AF-A0A4Q3WIW1-F1
#
_entry.id   AF-A0A4Q3WIW1-F1
#
_cell.length_a   1.000
_cell.length_b   1.000
_cell.length_c   1.000
_cell.angle_alpha   90.00
_cell.angle_beta   90.00
_cell.angle_gamma   90.00
#
_symmetry.space_group_name_H-M   'P 1'
#
loop_
_entity.id
_entity.type
_entity.pdbx_description
1 polymer ?
#
loop_
_entity_poly.entity_id
_entity_poly.type
_entity_poly.pdbx_seq_one_letter_code
_entity_poly.pdbx_strand_id
1 'polypeptide(L)'
;MINDHGGGFLTRDIGTYKVGNYGGVVDWSNTVGAGQSEAAYEMDLNGDGDKKDKVYFHNVAYLWGETMTDDDFRDALDQIKSFRREMIQMQHCFSGGFAQRLAKVRRVIMSSATANEPAWSRPDGTYSVFSYGFLCALSGTQLSGDSGSVNADANNDGQVSMLEAFNYASEKDDTNESPLYTDTNKTPSWGVMPNGIHGVIGAKAFL
;
A
#
# COMPACT_ATOMS: atom_id res chain seq x y z
N MET A 1 21.62 -2.84 -5.34
CA MET A 1 20.22 -2.90 -5.80
C MET A 1 19.45 -1.88 -5.00
N ILE A 2 18.96 -0.84 -5.69
CA ILE A 2 17.94 0.09 -5.21
C ILE A 2 16.64 -0.49 -5.77
N ASN A 3 15.96 -1.32 -5.00
CA ASN A 3 14.63 -1.82 -5.31
C ASN A 3 13.75 -1.54 -4.10
N ASP A 4 12.45 -1.45 -4.34
CA ASP A 4 11.43 -0.77 -3.52
C ASP A 4 11.12 -1.49 -2.20
N HIS A 5 12.16 -1.60 -1.37
CA HIS A 5 12.16 -2.32 -0.13
C HIS A 5 11.44 -1.52 0.94
N GLY A 6 10.12 -1.59 0.92
CA GLY A 6 9.37 -1.38 2.15
C GLY A 6 9.59 -2.56 3.09
N GLY A 7 9.52 -2.29 4.39
CA GLY A 7 9.73 -3.26 5.45
C GLY A 7 8.46 -3.58 6.21
N GLY A 8 8.36 -4.82 6.67
CA GLY A 8 7.21 -5.29 7.44
C GLY A 8 7.35 -6.76 7.84
N PHE A 9 6.32 -7.27 8.52
CA PHE A 9 6.25 -8.67 8.89
C PHE A 9 5.36 -9.46 7.93
N LEU A 10 5.92 -10.49 7.29
CA LEU A 10 5.21 -11.40 6.41
C LEU A 10 4.56 -12.52 7.24
N THR A 11 3.24 -12.63 7.19
CA THR A 11 2.45 -13.54 8.06
C THR A 11 2.18 -14.91 7.44
N ARG A 12 2.50 -15.09 6.16
CA ARG A 12 2.36 -16.37 5.44
C ARG A 12 3.45 -16.52 4.38
N ASP A 13 3.78 -17.74 4.01
CA ASP A 13 4.67 -17.98 2.88
C ASP A 13 4.04 -17.46 1.57
N ILE A 14 4.84 -16.76 0.77
CA ILE A 14 4.45 -16.22 -0.53
C ILE A 14 5.57 -16.49 -1.53
N GLY A 15 5.35 -17.47 -2.43
CA GLY A 15 6.36 -17.87 -3.40
C GLY A 15 7.63 -18.37 -2.71
N THR A 16 8.74 -17.66 -2.90
CA THR A 16 10.04 -17.93 -2.24
C THR A 16 10.20 -17.23 -0.90
N TYR A 17 9.34 -16.26 -0.57
CA TYR A 17 9.36 -15.56 0.72
C TYR A 17 8.74 -16.45 1.80
N LYS A 18 9.41 -16.51 2.94
CA LYS A 18 8.99 -17.29 4.11
C LYS A 18 8.46 -16.35 5.17
N VAL A 19 7.53 -16.81 5.99
CA VAL A 19 7.11 -16.05 7.18
C VAL A 19 8.32 -15.45 7.90
N GLY A 20 8.23 -14.18 8.29
CA GLY A 20 9.31 -13.51 9.00
C GLY A 20 9.30 -11.99 8.88
N ASN A 21 10.24 -11.36 9.60
CA ASN A 21 10.45 -9.92 9.55
C ASN A 21 11.36 -9.55 8.36
N TYR A 22 10.82 -8.76 7.43
CA TYR A 22 11.51 -8.24 6.26
C TYR A 22 11.84 -6.75 6.43
N GLY A 23 12.51 -6.38 7.52
CA GLY A 23 12.93 -5.00 7.78
C GLY A 23 11.84 -4.10 8.40
N GLY A 24 10.77 -4.68 8.93
CA GLY A 24 9.88 -3.99 9.87
C GLY A 24 10.61 -3.74 11.19
N VAL A 25 10.19 -2.67 11.89
CA VAL A 25 10.76 -2.27 13.18
C VAL A 25 9.79 -2.64 14.29
N VAL A 26 10.27 -3.24 15.38
CA VAL A 26 9.40 -3.57 16.52
C VAL A 26 8.78 -2.29 17.09
N ASP A 27 7.45 -2.28 17.18
CA ASP A 27 6.66 -1.23 17.79
C ASP A 27 6.45 -1.53 19.28
N TRP A 28 7.34 -1.00 20.12
CA TRP A 28 7.27 -1.15 21.57
C TRP A 28 6.10 -0.40 22.23
N SER A 29 5.48 0.53 21.50
CA SER A 29 4.32 1.24 22.00
C SER A 29 3.05 0.38 21.93
N ASN A 30 3.09 -0.73 21.18
CA ASN A 30 1.96 -1.65 20.95
C ASN A 30 0.70 -0.92 20.47
N THR A 31 0.86 0.21 19.78
CA THR A 31 -0.25 1.15 19.70
C THR A 31 -1.32 0.68 18.69
N VAL A 32 -1.02 -0.30 17.81
CA VAL A 32 -1.69 -0.38 16.50
C VAL A 32 -1.29 -1.58 15.63
N GLY A 33 -2.26 -2.10 14.85
CA GLY A 33 -2.10 -3.25 13.94
C GLY A 33 -2.44 -4.59 14.57
N ALA A 34 -2.45 -5.65 13.77
CA ALA A 34 -2.57 -7.02 14.27
C ALA A 34 -1.18 -7.47 14.75
N GLY A 35 -0.92 -7.38 16.06
CA GLY A 35 0.32 -7.90 16.64
C GLY A 35 0.52 -9.39 16.32
N GLN A 36 1.78 -9.76 16.14
CA GLN A 36 2.25 -11.06 15.67
C GLN A 36 2.61 -11.94 16.85
N SER A 37 2.08 -13.17 16.88
CA SER A 37 2.37 -14.11 17.96
C SER A 37 3.66 -14.85 17.67
N GLU A 38 4.64 -14.69 18.55
CA GLU A 38 5.90 -15.43 18.50
C GLU A 38 5.68 -16.95 18.58
N ALA A 39 4.78 -17.38 19.47
CA ALA A 39 4.44 -18.78 19.63
C ALA A 39 3.82 -19.37 18.37
N ALA A 40 3.01 -18.60 17.63
CA ALA A 40 2.37 -19.07 16.40
C ALA A 40 3.37 -19.28 15.25
N TYR A 41 4.46 -18.50 15.24
CA TYR A 41 5.49 -18.60 14.21
C TYR A 41 6.75 -19.34 14.66
N GLU A 42 6.82 -19.72 15.94
CA GLU A 42 8.00 -20.28 16.59
C GLU A 42 9.26 -19.41 16.42
N MET A 43 9.10 -18.09 16.49
CA MET A 43 10.16 -17.09 16.30
C MET A 43 10.27 -16.16 17.50
N ASP A 44 11.49 -15.84 17.90
CA ASP A 44 11.79 -14.75 18.84
C ASP A 44 11.83 -13.46 17.99
N LEU A 45 10.73 -12.72 17.98
CA LEU A 45 10.49 -11.60 17.08
C LEU A 45 11.02 -10.29 17.64
N ASN A 46 11.07 -10.16 18.96
CA ASN A 46 11.58 -8.98 19.65
C ASN A 46 13.05 -9.13 20.14
N GLY A 47 13.60 -10.34 20.11
CA GLY A 47 14.98 -10.65 20.48
C GLY A 47 15.22 -10.76 21.98
N ASP A 48 14.19 -10.99 22.79
CA ASP A 48 14.29 -11.03 24.25
C ASP A 48 14.67 -12.41 24.83
N GLY A 49 14.76 -13.42 23.96
CA GLY A 49 15.18 -14.78 24.30
C GLY A 49 14.04 -15.74 24.62
N ASP A 50 12.78 -15.31 24.54
CA ASP A 50 11.63 -16.21 24.54
C ASP A 50 10.80 -16.15 23.23
N LYS A 51 9.65 -16.83 23.21
CA LYS A 51 8.79 -16.98 22.02
C LYS A 51 7.33 -16.93 22.40
N LYS A 52 6.97 -16.15 23.41
CA LYS A 52 5.63 -16.15 24.03
C LYS A 52 4.91 -14.84 23.81
N ASP A 53 5.58 -13.86 23.21
CA ASP A 53 5.03 -12.53 23.10
C ASP A 53 4.10 -12.36 21.90
N LYS A 54 3.35 -11.27 22.00
CA LYS A 54 2.66 -10.67 20.88
C LYS A 54 3.39 -9.39 20.52
N VAL A 55 4.13 -9.42 19.41
CA VAL A 55 5.03 -8.35 18.97
C VAL A 55 4.38 -7.54 17.86
N TYR A 56 4.43 -6.22 17.94
CA TYR A 56 3.90 -5.30 16.93
C TYR A 56 5.05 -4.77 16.08
N PHE A 57 4.74 -4.39 14.84
CA PHE A 57 5.74 -3.88 13.90
C PHE A 57 5.26 -2.60 13.25
N HIS A 58 6.14 -1.61 13.20
CA HIS A 58 6.08 -0.53 12.22
C HIS A 58 6.43 -1.06 10.84
N ASN A 59 5.60 -0.70 9.87
CA ASN A 59 5.99 -0.81 8.48
C ASN A 59 6.95 0.33 8.13
N VAL A 60 7.87 0.07 7.21
CA VAL A 60 8.99 0.96 6.91
C VAL A 60 9.04 1.28 5.42
N ALA A 61 9.37 2.50 5.07
CA ALA A 61 9.78 2.90 3.73
C ALA A 61 11.30 3.11 3.73
N TYR A 62 11.99 2.57 2.71
CA TYR A 62 13.43 2.75 2.56
C TYR A 62 13.74 3.98 1.70
N LEU A 63 14.60 4.85 2.21
CA LEU A 63 14.95 6.16 1.65
C LEU A 63 16.45 6.21 1.31
N TRP A 64 16.93 5.29 0.46
CA TRP A 64 18.30 5.27 -0.05
C TRP A 64 19.41 5.28 1.03
N GLY A 65 19.29 4.41 2.02
CA GLY A 65 20.25 4.29 3.13
C GLY A 65 19.68 4.74 4.47
N GLU A 66 18.53 5.41 4.42
CA GLU A 66 17.71 5.74 5.59
C GLU A 66 16.39 4.95 5.55
N THR A 67 15.69 4.95 6.68
CA THR A 67 14.38 4.32 6.82
C THR A 67 13.42 5.27 7.50
N MET A 68 12.16 5.26 7.09
CA MET A 68 11.10 6.03 7.72
C MET A 68 9.95 5.09 8.10
N THR A 69 9.52 5.12 9.36
CA THR A 69 8.36 4.32 9.79
C THR A 69 7.07 4.92 9.26
N ASP A 70 6.02 4.10 9.27
CA ASP A 70 4.65 4.50 8.96
C ASP A 70 4.13 5.63 9.88
N ASP A 71 4.56 5.64 11.14
CA ASP A 71 4.27 6.69 12.11
C ASP A 71 5.07 7.98 11.86
N ASP A 72 6.37 7.88 11.56
CA ASP A 72 7.19 9.05 11.20
C ASP A 72 6.63 9.74 9.94
N PHE A 73 6.25 8.95 8.93
CA PHE A 73 5.66 9.48 7.71
C PHE A 73 4.30 10.13 7.95
N ARG A 74 3.45 9.51 8.79
CA ARG A 74 2.17 10.12 9.23
C ARG A 74 2.41 11.47 9.88
N ASP A 75 3.36 11.55 10.81
CA ASP A 75 3.64 12.76 11.57
C ASP A 75 4.20 13.86 10.67
N ALA A 76 5.05 13.53 9.70
CA ALA A 76 5.52 14.45 8.67
C ALA A 76 4.36 14.95 7.78
N LEU A 77 3.54 14.05 7.26
CA LEU A 77 2.40 14.37 6.41
C LEU A 77 1.38 15.26 7.13
N ASP A 78 1.17 15.00 8.42
CA ASP A 78 0.25 15.78 9.25
C ASP A 78 0.68 17.23 9.47
N GLN A 79 1.93 17.60 9.17
CA GLN A 79 2.37 18.99 9.20
C GLN A 79 1.73 19.81 8.06
N ILE A 80 1.27 19.18 6.99
CA ILE A 80 0.54 19.83 5.91
C ILE A 80 -0.88 20.13 6.40
N LYS A 81 -1.17 21.40 6.72
CA LYS A 81 -2.46 21.79 7.33
C LYS A 81 -3.53 22.25 6.34
N SER A 82 -3.13 22.72 5.16
CA SER A 82 -4.04 23.35 4.20
C SER A 82 -4.06 22.60 2.88
N PHE A 83 -5.17 21.91 2.63
CA PHE A 83 -5.46 21.23 1.37
C PHE A 83 -6.97 21.03 1.23
N ARG A 84 -7.44 21.01 -0.02
CA ARG A 84 -8.83 20.59 -0.32
C ARG A 84 -8.96 19.09 -0.15
N ARG A 85 -8.03 18.34 -0.75
CA ARG A 85 -7.89 16.89 -0.71
C ARG A 85 -6.41 16.53 -0.85
N GLU A 86 -6.03 15.40 -0.29
CA GLU A 86 -4.69 14.85 -0.38
C GLU A 86 -4.79 13.43 -0.94
N MET A 87 -4.00 13.15 -1.97
CA MET A 87 -4.03 11.89 -2.72
C MET A 87 -2.66 11.26 -2.61
N ILE A 88 -2.61 10.04 -2.08
CA ILE A 88 -1.37 9.37 -1.71
C ILE A 88 -1.39 7.99 -2.32
N GLN A 89 -0.40 7.70 -3.15
CA GLN A 89 -0.15 6.37 -3.69
C GLN A 89 1.19 5.89 -3.12
N MET A 90 1.14 4.86 -2.28
CA MET A 90 2.31 4.25 -1.67
C MET A 90 2.74 3.03 -2.50
N GLN A 91 3.89 3.15 -3.13
CA GLN A 91 4.52 2.05 -3.86
C GLN A 91 5.70 1.54 -3.05
N HIS A 92 5.61 0.31 -2.56
CA HIS A 92 6.69 -0.52 -1.99
C HIS A 92 6.08 -1.75 -1.31
N CYS A 93 6.92 -2.75 -0.98
CA CYS A 93 6.51 -3.88 -0.14
C CYS A 93 5.89 -3.41 1.18
N PHE A 94 4.88 -4.13 1.69
CA PHE A 94 4.21 -3.82 2.95
C PHE A 94 3.57 -2.42 3.06
N SER A 95 3.39 -1.71 1.94
CA SER A 95 2.86 -0.34 1.88
C SER A 95 1.45 -0.19 2.48
N GLY A 96 0.70 -1.28 2.61
CA GLY A 96 -0.62 -1.27 3.25
C GLY A 96 -0.60 -0.90 4.73
N GLY A 97 0.55 -1.06 5.41
CA GLY A 97 0.73 -0.56 6.78
C GLY A 97 0.56 0.95 6.86
N PHE A 98 1.19 1.67 5.92
CA PHE A 98 1.06 3.11 5.77
C PHE A 98 -0.39 3.50 5.47
N ALA A 99 -1.08 2.76 4.59
CA ALA A 99 -2.48 3.04 4.28
C ALA A 99 -3.38 3.04 5.55
N GLN A 100 -3.12 2.15 6.50
CA GLN A 100 -3.83 2.10 7.78
C GLN A 100 -3.50 3.31 8.67
N ARG A 101 -2.24 3.77 8.68
CA ARG A 101 -1.79 4.95 9.46
C ARG A 101 -2.31 6.27 8.97
N LEU A 102 -2.31 6.40 7.65
CA LEU A 102 -2.50 7.67 7.00
C LEU A 102 -3.99 7.98 6.81
N ALA A 103 -4.86 6.97 6.96
CA ALA A 103 -6.32 7.10 6.84
C ALA A 103 -6.83 8.27 7.67
N LYS A 104 -7.35 9.30 6.97
CA LYS A 104 -7.99 10.48 7.56
C LYS A 104 -9.05 11.05 6.64
N VAL A 105 -9.84 11.99 7.17
CA VAL A 105 -10.77 12.79 6.37
C VAL A 105 -10.02 13.57 5.28
N ARG A 106 -10.62 13.67 4.09
CA ARG A 106 -10.05 14.36 2.91
C ARG A 106 -8.79 13.72 2.32
N ARG A 107 -8.37 12.55 2.79
CA ARG A 107 -7.31 11.75 2.16
C ARG A 107 -7.92 10.63 1.30
N VAL A 108 -7.32 10.41 0.14
CA VAL A 108 -7.45 9.20 -0.68
C VAL A 108 -6.09 8.52 -0.65
N ILE A 109 -6.06 7.26 -0.26
CA ILE A 109 -4.82 6.53 0.00
C ILE A 109 -4.91 5.20 -0.70
N MET A 110 -3.87 4.90 -1.47
CA MET A 110 -3.73 3.71 -2.26
C MET A 110 -2.38 3.09 -1.94
N SER A 111 -2.31 1.77 -1.80
CA SER A 111 -1.06 1.05 -1.64
C SER A 111 -0.97 -0.12 -2.61
N SER A 112 0.23 -0.48 -3.03
CA SER A 112 0.46 -1.64 -3.92
C SER A 112 0.18 -2.98 -3.24
N ALA A 113 0.33 -3.07 -1.92
CA ALA A 113 0.20 -4.31 -1.17
C ALA A 113 -0.47 -4.08 0.20
N THR A 114 -0.82 -5.15 0.90
CA THR A 114 -1.22 -5.09 2.32
C THR A 114 -0.05 -4.82 3.25
N ALA A 115 -0.30 -4.69 4.56
CA ALA A 115 0.74 -4.50 5.58
C ALA A 115 1.63 -5.74 5.80
N ASN A 116 1.26 -6.88 5.22
CA ASN A 116 1.85 -8.19 5.53
C ASN A 116 2.25 -8.98 4.28
N GLU A 117 2.40 -8.33 3.13
CA GLU A 117 2.83 -8.99 1.89
C GLU A 117 3.75 -8.09 1.05
N PRO A 118 4.61 -8.68 0.20
CA PRO A 118 5.44 -7.91 -0.71
C PRO A 118 4.60 -7.30 -1.84
N ALA A 119 5.16 -6.26 -2.45
CA ALA A 119 4.65 -5.71 -3.70
C ALA A 119 5.50 -6.24 -4.88
N TRP A 120 4.93 -6.28 -6.08
CA TRP A 120 5.59 -6.88 -7.25
C TRP A 120 5.93 -5.86 -8.35
N SER A 121 7.04 -6.13 -9.03
CA SER A 121 7.40 -5.47 -10.27
C SER A 121 6.84 -6.21 -11.47
N ARG A 122 6.65 -5.48 -12.58
CA ARG A 122 6.47 -6.08 -13.89
C ARG A 122 7.64 -7.02 -14.23
N PRO A 123 7.45 -8.00 -15.12
CA PRO A 123 8.52 -8.94 -15.50
C PRO A 123 9.79 -8.30 -16.07
N ASP A 124 9.64 -7.12 -16.71
CA ASP A 124 10.75 -6.34 -17.26
C ASP A 124 11.47 -5.47 -16.22
N GLY A 125 10.94 -5.40 -14.99
CA GLY A 125 11.48 -4.62 -13.88
C GLY A 125 11.32 -3.10 -14.03
N THR A 126 10.53 -2.61 -14.98
CA THR A 126 10.46 -1.16 -15.27
C THR A 126 9.52 -0.41 -14.33
N TYR A 127 8.45 -1.06 -13.84
CA TYR A 127 7.45 -0.49 -12.94
C TYR A 127 6.98 -1.53 -11.92
N SER A 128 6.46 -1.08 -10.78
CA SER A 128 5.51 -1.87 -9.97
C SER A 128 4.26 -2.17 -10.78
N VAL A 129 3.69 -3.38 -10.63
CA VAL A 129 2.50 -3.81 -11.40
C VAL A 129 1.30 -2.90 -11.13
N PHE A 130 0.93 -2.75 -9.86
CA PHE A 130 -0.12 -1.81 -9.46
C PHE A 130 0.14 -0.38 -9.96
N SER A 131 1.38 0.13 -9.77
CA SER A 131 1.71 1.52 -10.12
C SER A 131 1.66 1.77 -11.63
N TYR A 132 2.07 0.79 -12.43
CA TYR A 132 1.96 0.83 -13.88
C TYR A 132 0.49 0.94 -14.31
N GLY A 133 -0.36 0.05 -13.79
CA GLY A 133 -1.80 0.05 -14.10
C GLY A 133 -2.46 1.37 -13.71
N PHE A 134 -2.13 1.89 -12.53
CA PHE A 134 -2.67 3.14 -12.01
C PHE A 134 -2.29 4.34 -12.89
N LEU A 135 -1.00 4.46 -13.25
CA LEU A 135 -0.54 5.55 -14.12
C LEU A 135 -1.09 5.44 -15.54
N CYS A 136 -1.23 4.22 -16.09
CA CYS A 136 -1.86 3.99 -17.39
C CYS A 136 -3.34 4.40 -17.40
N ALA A 137 -4.07 4.12 -16.31
CA ALA A 137 -5.46 4.52 -16.16
C ALA A 137 -5.62 6.05 -16.22
N LEU A 138 -4.72 6.76 -15.52
CA LEU A 138 -4.72 8.21 -15.47
C LEU A 138 -4.27 8.87 -16.79
N SER A 139 -3.32 8.27 -17.51
CA SER A 139 -2.85 8.79 -18.79
C SER A 139 -3.78 8.48 -19.96
N GLY A 140 -4.63 7.45 -19.84
CA GLY A 140 -5.45 6.93 -20.93
C GLY A 140 -4.64 6.19 -22.01
N THR A 141 -3.37 5.86 -21.73
CA THR A 141 -2.50 5.12 -22.65
C THR A 141 -1.63 4.12 -21.91
N GLN A 142 -1.17 3.09 -22.61
CA GLN A 142 -0.07 2.26 -22.12
C GLN A 142 1.20 3.11 -21.96
N LEU A 143 2.06 2.75 -21.01
CA LEU A 143 3.31 3.46 -20.70
C LEU A 143 4.54 2.66 -21.18
N SER A 144 5.72 3.29 -21.15
CA SER A 144 7.01 2.57 -21.27
C SER A 144 7.26 1.88 -22.61
N GLY A 145 6.71 2.43 -23.69
CA GLY A 145 6.86 1.89 -25.04
C GLY A 145 5.81 0.84 -25.40
N ASP A 146 4.96 0.45 -24.44
CA ASP A 146 3.75 -0.31 -24.75
C ASP A 146 2.78 0.59 -25.54
N SER A 147 2.08 0.01 -26.52
CA SER A 147 1.17 0.74 -27.41
C SER A 147 -0.28 0.40 -27.13
N GLY A 148 -1.15 1.39 -27.25
CA GLY A 148 -2.60 1.24 -27.08
C GLY A 148 -3.22 2.27 -26.17
N SER A 149 -4.53 2.48 -26.33
CA SER A 149 -5.33 3.28 -25.42
C SER A 149 -5.73 2.46 -24.19
N VAL A 150 -5.89 3.15 -23.08
CA VAL A 150 -6.45 2.63 -21.84
C VAL A 150 -7.73 3.41 -21.58
N ASN A 151 -8.81 2.69 -21.31
CA ASN A 151 -10.06 3.30 -20.87
C ASN A 151 -10.38 2.81 -19.45
N ALA A 152 -10.19 3.69 -18.49
CA ALA A 152 -10.54 3.45 -17.09
C ALA A 152 -11.82 4.19 -16.65
N ASP A 153 -12.45 4.98 -17.54
CA ASP A 153 -13.71 5.68 -17.27
C ASP A 153 -14.87 4.65 -17.24
N ALA A 154 -15.05 4.03 -16.09
CA ALA A 154 -16.01 2.95 -15.91
C ALA A 154 -17.46 3.47 -15.88
N ASN A 155 -17.66 4.72 -15.45
CA ASN A 155 -18.99 5.32 -15.33
C ASN A 155 -19.44 6.08 -16.61
N ASN A 156 -18.53 6.28 -17.57
CA ASN A 156 -18.72 7.00 -18.83
C ASN A 156 -19.09 8.50 -18.67
N ASP A 157 -18.53 9.17 -17.67
CA ASP A 157 -18.71 10.61 -17.44
C ASP A 157 -17.70 11.48 -18.19
N GLY A 158 -16.77 10.86 -18.92
CA GLY A 158 -15.75 11.50 -19.73
C GLY A 158 -14.48 11.84 -18.96
N GLN A 159 -14.35 11.45 -17.70
CA GLN A 159 -13.16 11.66 -16.87
C GLN A 159 -12.80 10.38 -16.11
N VAL A 160 -11.52 10.23 -15.76
CA VAL A 160 -11.05 9.12 -14.91
C VAL A 160 -10.83 9.64 -13.50
N SER A 161 -11.62 9.14 -12.55
CA SER A 161 -11.46 9.43 -11.13
C SER A 161 -10.35 8.60 -10.48
N MET A 162 -9.86 9.00 -9.30
CA MET A 162 -8.89 8.21 -8.54
C MET A 162 -9.42 6.82 -8.15
N LEU A 163 -10.74 6.71 -7.93
CA LEU A 163 -11.38 5.42 -7.65
C LEU A 163 -11.33 4.52 -8.88
N GLU A 164 -11.64 5.07 -10.05
CA GLU A 164 -11.58 4.36 -11.33
C GLU A 164 -10.17 3.92 -11.69
N ALA A 165 -9.18 4.81 -11.50
CA ALA A 165 -7.79 4.48 -11.71
C ALA A 165 -7.31 3.36 -10.77
N PHE A 166 -7.68 3.40 -9.49
CA PHE A 166 -7.39 2.32 -8.55
C PHE A 166 -8.05 1.00 -8.95
N ASN A 167 -9.34 1.03 -9.30
CA ASN A 167 -10.09 -0.17 -9.68
C ASN A 167 -9.51 -0.79 -10.95
N TYR A 168 -9.21 0.02 -11.97
CA TYR A 168 -8.53 -0.44 -13.19
C TYR A 168 -7.18 -1.10 -12.87
N ALA A 169 -6.35 -0.45 -12.05
CA ALA A 169 -5.05 -0.98 -11.67
C ALA A 169 -5.18 -2.32 -10.93
N SER A 170 -6.11 -2.39 -9.98
CA SER A 170 -6.35 -3.59 -9.16
C SER A 170 -6.89 -4.76 -9.98
N GLU A 171 -7.69 -4.51 -11.02
CA GLU A 171 -8.19 -5.55 -11.92
C GLU A 171 -7.13 -6.03 -12.92
N LYS A 172 -6.14 -5.20 -13.22
CA LYS A 172 -5.03 -5.53 -14.14
C LYS A 172 -3.84 -6.15 -13.45
N ASP A 173 -3.79 -6.10 -12.12
CA ASP A 173 -2.78 -6.75 -11.33
C ASP A 173 -2.99 -8.28 -11.38
N ASP A 174 -2.09 -8.97 -12.06
CA ASP A 174 -2.08 -10.43 -12.19
C ASP A 174 -1.07 -11.09 -11.25
N THR A 175 -0.52 -10.34 -10.30
CA THR A 175 0.46 -10.82 -9.33
C THR A 175 -0.18 -11.13 -7.98
N ASN A 176 0.60 -11.75 -7.09
CA ASN A 176 0.15 -12.10 -5.74
C ASN A 176 0.45 -10.94 -4.77
N GLU A 177 -0.10 -9.76 -5.07
CA GLU A 177 -0.22 -8.61 -4.16
C GLU A 177 -1.69 -8.20 -4.04
N SER A 178 -2.05 -7.57 -2.93
CA SER A 178 -3.41 -7.08 -2.71
C SER A 178 -3.37 -5.55 -2.51
N PRO A 179 -3.52 -4.77 -3.61
CA PRO A 179 -3.59 -3.33 -3.50
C PRO A 179 -4.71 -2.90 -2.56
N LEU A 180 -4.43 -1.93 -1.68
CA LEU A 180 -5.43 -1.40 -0.75
C LEU A 180 -5.85 0.00 -1.17
N TYR A 181 -7.11 0.29 -0.88
CA TYR A 181 -7.70 1.60 -1.03
C TYR A 181 -8.39 2.03 0.25
N THR A 182 -8.23 3.30 0.61
CA THR A 182 -9.11 3.97 1.56
C THR A 182 -9.34 5.42 1.19
N ASP A 183 -10.53 5.90 1.53
CA ASP A 183 -10.81 7.31 1.65
C ASP A 183 -11.70 7.56 2.86
N THR A 184 -11.89 8.82 3.22
CA THR A 184 -12.86 9.21 4.28
C THR A 184 -12.61 8.60 5.66
N ASN A 185 -11.34 8.35 6.03
CA ASN A 185 -10.98 7.77 7.33
C ASN A 185 -11.56 6.36 7.56
N LYS A 186 -11.70 5.55 6.50
CA LYS A 186 -12.18 4.17 6.60
C LYS A 186 -11.01 3.19 6.71
N THR A 187 -11.29 2.00 7.24
CA THR A 187 -10.33 0.89 7.21
C THR A 187 -9.99 0.55 5.76
N PRO A 188 -8.70 0.47 5.37
CA PRO A 188 -8.34 0.10 4.00
C PRO A 188 -8.89 -1.27 3.59
N SER A 189 -9.33 -1.35 2.33
CA SER A 189 -9.91 -2.55 1.73
C SER A 189 -9.21 -2.85 0.41
N TRP A 190 -9.09 -4.13 0.05
CA TRP A 190 -8.50 -4.59 -1.21
C TRP A 190 -9.58 -5.03 -2.21
N GLY A 191 -9.19 -5.16 -3.48
CA GLY A 191 -10.08 -5.51 -4.58
C GLY A 191 -10.85 -4.30 -5.13
N VAL A 192 -11.81 -4.55 -6.01
CA VAL A 192 -12.61 -3.47 -6.63
C VAL A 192 -13.45 -2.75 -5.57
N MET A 193 -13.23 -1.46 -5.43
CA MET A 193 -13.92 -0.63 -4.45
C MET A 193 -15.28 -0.17 -4.99
N PRO A 194 -16.39 -0.52 -4.33
CA PRO A 194 -17.71 -0.06 -4.74
C PRO A 194 -17.91 1.39 -4.35
N ASN A 195 -18.43 2.19 -5.28
CA ASN A 195 -18.79 3.58 -5.02
C ASN A 195 -19.80 3.66 -3.86
N GLY A 196 -19.51 4.49 -2.86
CA GLY A 196 -20.39 4.76 -1.72
C GLY A 196 -19.99 4.10 -0.39
N ILE A 197 -19.19 3.01 -0.42
CA ILE A 197 -18.57 2.45 0.80
C ILE A 197 -17.13 2.93 0.89
N HIS A 198 -16.33 2.64 -0.11
CA HIS A 198 -15.04 3.29 -0.32
C HIS A 198 -15.13 4.16 -1.58
N GLY A 199 -14.31 5.19 -1.68
CA GLY A 199 -14.21 5.99 -2.89
C GLY A 199 -15.27 7.08 -3.04
N VAL A 200 -15.93 7.53 -1.97
CA VAL A 200 -16.84 8.70 -2.02
C VAL A 200 -16.10 9.98 -2.45
N ILE A 201 -14.89 10.17 -1.92
CA ILE A 201 -13.99 11.27 -2.30
C ILE A 201 -13.25 10.88 -3.58
N GLY A 202 -12.80 9.64 -3.68
CA GLY A 202 -12.09 9.11 -4.85
C GLY A 202 -12.82 9.24 -6.16
N ALA A 203 -14.10 8.87 -6.19
CA ALA A 203 -15.00 8.94 -7.34
C ALA A 203 -15.28 10.38 -7.82
N LYS A 204 -14.82 11.37 -7.05
CA LYS A 204 -15.00 12.80 -7.36
C LYS A 204 -13.66 13.52 -7.47
N ALA A 205 -12.55 12.80 -7.40
CA ALA A 205 -11.20 13.32 -7.45
C ALA A 205 -10.58 12.94 -8.79
N PHE A 206 -10.17 13.95 -9.55
CA PHE A 206 -9.65 13.85 -10.92
C PHE A 206 -8.31 14.59 -10.98
N LEU A 207 -7.51 14.32 -12.01
CA LEU A 207 -6.29 15.08 -12.33
C LEU A 207 -6.58 16.25 -13.26
#